data_AF-A0A7Y2CIK4-F1
#
_entry.id   AF-A0A7Y2CIK4-F1
#
_cell.length_a   1.000
_cell.length_b   1.000
_cell.length_c   1.000
_cell.angle_alpha   90.00
_cell.angle_beta   90.00
_cell.angle_gamma   90.00
#
_symmetry.space_group_name_H-M   'P 1'
#
loop_
_entity.id
_entity.type
_entity.pdbx_description
1 polymer ?
#
loop_
_entity_poly.entity_id
_entity_poly.type
_entity_poly.pdbx_seq_one_letter_code
_entity_poly.pdbx_strand_id
1 'polypeptide(L)'
;MLRVDGRQLTLEDVVRVARHREPIEVDPSALEAVKKSREFLDREVGSGRAIYGVNTGVGQLAGVAVDGDALEDLQRNIVRSHASGLGPPLADEDVRAVVLLKLNLFLKGVSGVRVELVHQLEAMLRADVLPVVPAKGSLGASGDLAPLAHVALCVIGEGEARLAGETMPAADALRRQGLEPLALSYKEGLGLINGCQVMAGRGTLILHDGWNLWKLAQIIGAAVLDVFGASEKPFHAAVH
;
A
#
# COMPACT_ATOMS: atom_id res chain seq x y z
N MET A 1 1.17 -11.17 -16.38
CA MET A 1 1.39 -11.43 -14.95
C MET A 1 2.64 -10.68 -14.58
N LEU A 2 2.49 -9.68 -13.72
CA LEU A 2 3.57 -8.79 -13.29
C LEU A 2 4.35 -9.43 -12.15
N ARG A 3 5.68 -9.48 -12.26
CA ARG A 3 6.55 -9.88 -11.15
C ARG A 3 6.91 -8.66 -10.31
N VAL A 4 6.73 -8.77 -8.99
CA VAL A 4 7.03 -7.71 -8.03
C VAL A 4 8.25 -8.10 -7.21
N ASP A 5 9.30 -7.27 -7.26
CA ASP A 5 10.63 -7.56 -6.66
C ASP A 5 11.07 -6.51 -5.62
N GLY A 6 10.24 -5.49 -5.38
CA GLY A 6 10.53 -4.38 -4.49
C GLY A 6 11.28 -3.20 -5.11
N ARG A 7 11.74 -3.30 -6.37
CA ARG A 7 12.68 -2.33 -6.97
C ARG A 7 12.26 -1.79 -8.33
N GLN A 8 11.68 -2.61 -9.20
CA GLN A 8 11.51 -2.27 -10.62
C GLN A 8 10.10 -1.81 -11.00
N LEU A 9 9.20 -1.69 -10.03
CA LEU A 9 7.81 -1.30 -10.27
C LEU A 9 7.71 0.10 -10.91
N THR A 10 7.09 0.19 -12.09
CA THR A 10 6.87 1.44 -12.82
C THR A 10 5.48 2.03 -12.57
N LEU A 11 5.24 3.28 -13.00
CA LEU A 11 3.91 3.92 -12.93
C LEU A 11 2.89 3.12 -13.75
N GLU A 12 3.28 2.67 -14.94
CA GLU A 12 2.46 1.88 -15.84
C GLU A 12 2.08 0.53 -15.22
N ASP A 13 3.01 -0.12 -14.51
CA ASP A 13 2.73 -1.38 -13.80
C ASP A 13 1.65 -1.21 -12.73
N VAL A 14 1.72 -0.12 -11.96
CA VAL A 14 0.71 0.20 -10.95
C VAL A 14 -0.65 0.38 -11.62
N VAL A 15 -0.72 1.08 -12.75
CA VAL A 15 -1.96 1.28 -13.52
C VAL A 15 -2.50 -0.05 -14.04
N ARG A 16 -1.64 -0.93 -14.58
CA ARG A 16 -2.03 -2.27 -15.07
C ARG A 16 -2.68 -3.11 -13.96
N VAL A 17 -2.13 -3.09 -12.76
CA VAL A 17 -2.71 -3.82 -11.62
C VAL A 17 -3.97 -3.12 -11.11
N ALA A 18 -3.93 -1.81 -10.88
CA ALA A 18 -5.00 -1.05 -10.24
C ALA A 18 -6.28 -0.99 -11.09
N ARG A 19 -6.15 -0.77 -12.40
CA ARG A 19 -7.28 -0.56 -13.33
C ARG A 19 -7.61 -1.79 -14.16
N HIS A 20 -6.58 -2.48 -14.63
CA HIS A 20 -6.75 -3.62 -15.54
C HIS A 20 -6.67 -4.97 -14.84
N ARG A 21 -6.50 -4.97 -13.49
CA ARG A 21 -6.47 -6.17 -12.64
C ARG A 21 -5.45 -7.19 -13.14
N GLU A 22 -4.31 -6.71 -13.66
CA GLU A 22 -3.25 -7.62 -14.09
C GLU A 22 -2.79 -8.46 -12.89
N PRO A 23 -2.79 -9.81 -13.00
CA PRO A 23 -2.32 -10.66 -11.92
C PRO A 23 -0.85 -10.40 -11.58
N ILE A 24 -0.53 -10.50 -10.30
CA ILE A 24 0.83 -10.32 -9.78
C ILE A 24 1.38 -11.61 -9.18
N GLU A 25 2.70 -11.71 -9.16
CA GLU A 25 3.46 -12.73 -8.45
C GLU A 25 4.66 -12.07 -7.77
N VAL A 26 4.92 -12.40 -6.51
CA VAL A 26 6.13 -11.99 -5.82
C VAL A 26 7.33 -12.73 -6.41
N ASP A 27 8.37 -12.00 -6.79
CA ASP A 27 9.60 -12.62 -7.25
C ASP A 27 10.29 -13.37 -6.08
N PRO A 28 10.52 -14.69 -6.17
CA PRO A 28 11.10 -15.45 -5.08
C PRO A 28 12.47 -14.93 -4.62
N SER A 29 13.23 -14.27 -5.50
CA SER A 29 14.54 -13.69 -5.15
C SER A 29 14.42 -12.54 -4.15
N ALA A 30 13.29 -11.84 -4.10
CA ALA A 30 13.05 -10.74 -3.17
C ALA A 30 12.76 -11.22 -1.73
N LEU A 31 12.25 -12.45 -1.56
CA LEU A 31 11.92 -13.01 -0.25
C LEU A 31 13.16 -13.20 0.64
N GLU A 32 14.34 -13.41 0.05
CA GLU A 32 15.58 -13.56 0.80
C GLU A 32 15.95 -12.26 1.55
N ALA A 33 15.70 -11.10 0.95
CA ALA A 33 15.92 -9.82 1.61
C ALA A 33 14.93 -9.62 2.77
N VAL A 34 13.68 -10.04 2.61
CA VAL A 34 12.65 -10.00 3.67
C VAL A 34 13.07 -10.87 4.86
N LYS A 35 13.48 -12.12 4.61
CA LYS A 35 13.94 -13.04 5.66
C LYS A 35 15.13 -12.49 6.44
N LYS A 36 16.16 -11.99 5.74
CA LYS A 36 17.33 -11.37 6.38
C LYS A 36 16.97 -10.16 7.24
N SER A 37 16.04 -9.33 6.76
CA SER A 37 15.51 -8.18 7.51
C SER A 37 14.84 -8.63 8.81
N ARG A 38 14.03 -9.69 8.73
CA ARG A 38 13.32 -10.25 9.87
C ARG A 38 14.27 -10.89 10.88
N GLU A 39 15.21 -11.72 10.43
CA GLU A 39 16.23 -12.33 11.28
C GLU A 39 17.09 -11.28 11.99
N PHE A 40 17.43 -10.19 11.32
CA PHE A 40 18.11 -9.05 11.94
C PHE A 40 17.27 -8.46 13.07
N LEU A 41 16.00 -8.16 12.82
CA LEU A 41 15.10 -7.63 13.83
C LEU A 41 14.99 -8.58 15.03
N ASP A 42 14.84 -9.89 14.78
CA ASP A 42 14.71 -10.91 15.83
C ASP A 42 15.94 -10.95 16.74
N ARG A 43 17.14 -10.86 16.17
CA ARG A 43 18.40 -10.77 16.95
C ARG A 43 18.47 -9.51 17.79
N GLU A 44 18.10 -8.35 17.23
CA GLU A 44 18.15 -7.09 17.96
C GLU A 44 17.14 -7.07 19.13
N VAL A 45 15.93 -7.59 18.91
CA VAL A 45 14.93 -7.77 19.98
C VAL A 45 15.45 -8.74 21.05
N GLY A 46 16.01 -9.88 20.65
CA GLY A 46 16.59 -10.86 21.57
C GLY A 46 17.78 -10.35 22.39
N SER A 47 18.47 -9.32 21.89
CA SER A 47 19.57 -8.65 22.62
C SER A 47 19.12 -7.71 23.74
N GLY A 48 17.81 -7.46 23.87
CA GLY A 48 17.25 -6.49 24.83
C GLY A 48 17.39 -5.03 24.39
N ARG A 49 17.77 -4.77 23.14
CA ARG A 49 17.81 -3.41 22.58
C ARG A 49 16.41 -2.82 22.50
N ALA A 50 16.22 -1.58 22.96
CA ALA A 50 14.97 -0.85 22.76
C ALA A 50 14.82 -0.40 21.30
N ILE A 51 13.70 -0.75 20.67
CA ILE A 51 13.40 -0.52 19.26
C ILE A 51 11.97 0.04 19.13
N TYR A 52 11.87 1.24 18.56
CA TYR A 52 10.62 2.00 18.42
C TYR A 52 9.51 1.20 17.72
N GLY A 53 8.36 1.08 18.42
CA GLY A 53 7.17 0.39 17.92
C GLY A 53 7.34 -1.12 17.72
N VAL A 54 8.42 -1.69 18.27
CA VAL A 54 8.67 -3.13 18.33
C VAL A 54 8.48 -3.57 19.78
N ASN A 55 9.41 -3.22 20.66
CA ASN A 55 9.37 -3.44 22.11
C ASN A 55 9.29 -2.13 22.90
N THR A 56 8.90 -1.05 22.23
CA THR A 56 8.44 0.18 22.88
C THR A 56 7.14 0.66 22.25
N GLY A 57 6.44 1.56 22.94
CA GLY A 57 5.25 2.23 22.40
C GLY A 57 5.54 3.10 21.17
N VAL A 58 4.50 3.74 20.66
CA VAL A 58 4.57 4.69 19.52
C VAL A 58 4.13 6.08 19.94
N GLY A 59 4.58 7.11 19.21
CA GLY A 59 4.23 8.51 19.48
C GLY A 59 4.65 8.93 20.90
N GLN A 60 3.69 9.42 21.69
CA GLN A 60 3.95 9.86 23.07
C GLN A 60 4.45 8.73 23.99
N LEU A 61 4.18 7.47 23.64
CA LEU A 61 4.59 6.29 24.41
C LEU A 61 5.92 5.70 23.92
N ALA A 62 6.67 6.39 23.05
CA ALA A 62 7.92 5.90 22.46
C ALA A 62 8.97 5.41 23.48
N GLY A 63 8.96 5.98 24.69
CA GLY A 63 9.88 5.63 25.79
C GLY A 63 9.37 4.54 26.73
N VAL A 64 8.18 3.99 26.52
CA VAL A 64 7.59 2.94 27.37
C VAL A 64 7.96 1.58 26.78
N ALA A 65 8.68 0.75 27.54
CA ALA A 65 9.04 -0.60 27.14
C ALA A 65 7.83 -1.56 27.19
N VAL A 66 7.84 -2.56 26.31
CA VAL A 66 6.83 -3.62 26.20
C VAL A 66 7.57 -4.94 25.98
N ASP A 67 7.19 -5.97 26.73
CA ASP A 67 7.90 -7.26 26.73
C ASP A 67 6.94 -8.45 26.56
N GLY A 68 7.49 -9.58 26.12
CA GLY A 68 6.80 -10.86 26.05
C GLY A 68 5.56 -10.83 25.15
N ASP A 69 4.48 -11.47 25.61
CA ASP A 69 3.24 -11.64 24.84
C ASP A 69 2.54 -10.30 24.53
N ALA A 70 2.83 -9.24 25.31
CA ALA A 70 2.27 -7.91 25.08
C ALA A 70 2.77 -7.27 23.76
N LEU A 71 3.85 -7.78 23.17
CA LEU A 71 4.40 -7.31 21.90
C LEU A 71 3.41 -7.51 20.74
N GLU A 72 2.70 -8.64 20.69
CA GLU A 72 1.73 -8.93 19.63
C GLU A 72 0.45 -8.12 19.84
N ASP A 73 -0.02 -8.04 21.08
CA ASP A 73 -1.15 -7.18 21.47
C ASP A 73 -0.88 -5.71 21.13
N LEU A 74 0.35 -5.24 21.34
CA LEU A 74 0.77 -3.89 20.95
C LEU A 74 0.54 -3.65 19.45
N GLN A 75 0.90 -4.59 18.58
CA GLN A 75 0.73 -4.40 17.12
C GLN A 75 -0.74 -4.32 16.72
N ARG A 76 -1.59 -5.19 17.29
CA ARG A 76 -3.04 -5.14 17.07
C ARG A 76 -3.62 -3.81 17.57
N ASN A 77 -3.19 -3.35 18.74
CA ASN A 77 -3.66 -2.10 19.33
C ASN A 77 -3.17 -0.87 18.56
N ILE A 78 -1.95 -0.89 18.00
CA ILE A 78 -1.46 0.14 17.07
C ILE A 78 -2.40 0.24 15.88
N VAL A 79 -2.73 -0.88 15.24
CA VAL A 79 -3.65 -0.90 14.08
C VAL A 79 -5.02 -0.32 14.47
N ARG A 80 -5.65 -0.84 15.53
CA ARG A 80 -6.98 -0.40 15.98
C ARG A 80 -7.02 1.08 16.35
N SER A 81 -6.05 1.56 17.13
CA SER A 81 -6.01 2.96 17.58
C SER A 81 -5.78 3.95 16.43
N HIS A 82 -5.13 3.53 15.35
CA HIS A 82 -4.85 4.39 14.20
C HIS A 82 -5.93 4.30 13.11
N ALA A 83 -6.86 3.35 13.16
CA ALA A 83 -7.96 3.20 12.21
C ALA A 83 -9.07 4.28 12.40
N SER A 84 -8.68 5.55 12.41
CA SER A 84 -9.51 6.73 12.64
C SER A 84 -9.86 7.48 11.36
N GLY A 85 -9.65 6.87 10.19
CA GLY A 85 -10.05 7.42 8.90
C GLY A 85 -11.55 7.65 8.79
N LEU A 86 -11.96 8.68 8.04
CA LEU A 86 -13.35 9.11 7.85
C LEU A 86 -13.66 9.44 6.38
N GLY A 87 -14.94 9.62 6.09
CA GLY A 87 -15.43 10.03 4.78
C GLY A 87 -15.72 8.86 3.83
N PRO A 88 -16.01 9.14 2.56
CA PRO A 88 -16.30 8.10 1.59
C PRO A 88 -15.10 7.17 1.41
N PRO A 89 -15.32 5.88 1.12
CA PRO A 89 -14.23 4.95 0.85
C PRO A 89 -13.47 5.34 -0.42
N LEU A 90 -12.19 5.01 -0.46
CA LEU A 90 -11.36 5.05 -1.66
C LEU A 90 -11.96 4.15 -2.75
N ALA A 91 -11.70 4.50 -4.02
CA ALA A 91 -12.09 3.66 -5.13
C ALA A 91 -11.29 2.34 -5.12
N ASP A 92 -11.88 1.28 -5.67
CA ASP A 92 -11.23 -0.04 -5.71
C ASP A 92 -9.86 -0.02 -6.42
N GLU A 93 -9.71 0.82 -7.46
CA GLU A 93 -8.42 1.01 -8.14
C GLU A 93 -7.36 1.65 -7.23
N ASP A 94 -7.76 2.63 -6.40
CA ASP A 94 -6.86 3.26 -5.44
C ASP A 94 -6.42 2.21 -4.43
N VAL A 95 -7.35 1.43 -3.87
CA VAL A 95 -7.05 0.39 -2.87
C VAL A 95 -6.09 -0.67 -3.44
N ARG A 96 -6.31 -1.14 -4.69
CA ARG A 96 -5.36 -2.05 -5.36
C ARG A 96 -3.97 -1.43 -5.48
N ALA A 97 -3.86 -0.16 -5.88
CA ALA A 97 -2.58 0.54 -5.95
C ALA A 97 -1.90 0.63 -4.57
N VAL A 98 -2.66 0.94 -3.51
CA VAL A 98 -2.14 1.01 -2.14
C VAL A 98 -1.57 -0.32 -1.67
N VAL A 99 -2.32 -1.42 -1.85
CA VAL A 99 -1.90 -2.77 -1.44
C VAL A 99 -0.67 -3.20 -2.24
N LEU A 100 -0.65 -2.98 -3.56
CA LEU A 100 0.51 -3.26 -4.41
C LEU A 100 1.77 -2.52 -3.95
N LEU A 101 1.66 -1.21 -3.69
CA LEU A 101 2.79 -0.41 -3.25
C LEU A 101 3.27 -0.79 -1.84
N LYS A 102 2.37 -1.25 -0.96
CA LYS A 102 2.73 -1.75 0.37
C LYS A 102 3.49 -3.07 0.25
N LEU A 103 2.99 -4.00 -0.56
CA LEU A 103 3.67 -5.24 -0.90
C LEU A 103 5.07 -4.98 -1.46
N ASN A 104 5.17 -4.12 -2.48
CA ASN A 104 6.44 -3.73 -3.10
C ASN A 104 7.41 -3.06 -2.10
N LEU A 105 6.91 -2.27 -1.14
CA LEU A 105 7.77 -1.72 -0.07
C LEU A 105 8.38 -2.84 0.77
N PHE A 106 7.58 -3.81 1.22
CA PHE A 106 8.07 -4.88 2.09
C PHE A 106 9.13 -5.76 1.42
N LEU A 107 8.98 -6.00 0.11
CA LEU A 107 9.94 -6.75 -0.70
C LEU A 107 11.33 -6.09 -0.79
N LYS A 108 11.47 -4.80 -0.44
CA LYS A 108 12.80 -4.16 -0.32
C LYS A 108 13.64 -4.75 0.81
N GLY A 109 13.05 -5.48 1.77
CA GLY A 109 13.78 -6.16 2.84
C GLY A 109 14.36 -5.20 3.90
N VAL A 110 13.66 -4.11 4.20
CA VAL A 110 14.09 -3.10 5.19
C VAL A 110 13.04 -2.83 6.27
N SER A 111 11.97 -3.63 6.32
CA SER A 111 10.82 -3.40 7.20
C SER A 111 10.73 -4.35 8.40
N GLY A 112 11.51 -5.45 8.42
CA GLY A 112 11.48 -6.43 9.51
C GLY A 112 10.16 -7.22 9.63
N VAL A 113 9.39 -7.30 8.56
CA VAL A 113 8.14 -8.08 8.51
C VAL A 113 8.42 -9.52 8.11
N ARG A 114 7.51 -10.44 8.44
CA ARG A 114 7.63 -11.84 8.03
C ARG A 114 7.18 -12.04 6.58
N VAL A 115 7.60 -13.15 5.98
CA VAL A 115 7.24 -13.53 4.60
C VAL A 115 5.74 -13.85 4.48
N GLU A 116 5.14 -14.33 5.55
CA GLU A 116 3.72 -14.60 5.68
C GLU A 116 2.89 -13.33 5.44
N LEU A 117 3.34 -12.18 5.93
CA LEU A 117 2.67 -10.91 5.67
C LEU A 117 2.76 -10.48 4.20
N VAL A 118 3.91 -10.72 3.57
CA VAL A 118 4.11 -10.47 2.13
C VAL A 118 3.15 -11.32 1.32
N HIS A 119 3.06 -12.62 1.60
CA HIS A 119 2.14 -13.52 0.92
C HIS A 119 0.67 -13.20 1.22
N GLN A 120 0.33 -12.74 2.42
CA GLN A 120 -1.03 -12.31 2.73
C GLN A 120 -1.46 -11.14 1.83
N LEU A 121 -0.62 -10.12 1.67
CA LEU A 121 -0.92 -8.98 0.80
C LEU A 121 -0.98 -9.38 -0.68
N GLU A 122 -0.08 -10.25 -1.13
CA GLU A 122 -0.12 -10.84 -2.47
C GLU A 122 -1.44 -11.59 -2.71
N ALA A 123 -1.84 -12.45 -1.77
CA ALA A 123 -3.05 -13.25 -1.87
C ALA A 123 -4.32 -12.40 -1.86
N MET A 124 -4.41 -11.41 -0.97
CA MET A 124 -5.51 -10.44 -0.94
C MET A 124 -5.64 -9.69 -2.27
N LEU A 125 -4.51 -9.21 -2.83
CA LEU A 125 -4.51 -8.48 -4.09
C LEU A 125 -4.90 -9.38 -5.27
N ARG A 126 -4.42 -10.63 -5.32
CA ARG A 126 -4.77 -11.61 -6.35
C ARG A 126 -6.24 -12.04 -6.29
N ALA A 127 -6.79 -12.15 -5.08
CA ALA A 127 -8.18 -12.52 -4.84
C ALA A 127 -9.16 -11.33 -4.92
N ASP A 128 -8.64 -10.12 -5.19
CA ASP A 128 -9.39 -8.86 -5.21
C ASP A 128 -10.21 -8.65 -3.91
N VAL A 129 -9.64 -9.04 -2.77
CA VAL A 129 -10.15 -8.73 -1.43
C VAL A 129 -9.65 -7.35 -1.06
N LEU A 130 -10.51 -6.35 -1.19
CA LEU A 130 -10.14 -4.95 -1.08
C LEU A 130 -10.59 -4.36 0.25
N PRO A 131 -9.69 -3.93 1.15
CA PRO A 131 -10.08 -3.25 2.37
C PRO A 131 -10.95 -2.02 2.08
N VAL A 132 -11.99 -1.78 2.89
CA VAL A 132 -12.74 -0.53 2.83
C VAL A 132 -11.92 0.55 3.54
N VAL A 133 -11.29 1.42 2.76
CA VAL A 133 -10.38 2.47 3.27
C VAL A 133 -11.04 3.84 3.17
N PRO A 134 -11.35 4.53 4.28
CA PRO A 134 -11.88 5.90 4.24
C PRO A 134 -10.88 6.89 3.63
N ALA A 135 -11.36 7.82 2.81
CA ALA A 135 -10.51 8.71 2.03
C ALA A 135 -9.88 9.89 2.81
N LYS A 136 -10.32 10.18 4.04
CA LYS A 136 -9.82 11.30 4.88
C LYS A 136 -9.21 10.79 6.18
N GLY A 137 -8.26 11.55 6.73
CA GLY A 137 -7.63 11.29 8.03
C GLY A 137 -6.11 11.21 8.00
N SER A 138 -5.50 11.02 6.83
CA SER A 138 -4.04 11.14 6.68
C SER A 138 -3.61 12.61 6.79
N LEU A 139 -2.49 12.83 7.50
CA LEU A 139 -1.82 14.14 7.57
C LEU A 139 -0.75 14.32 6.49
N GLY A 140 -0.39 13.25 5.78
CA GLY A 140 0.63 13.27 4.73
C GLY A 140 2.07 13.57 5.17
N ALA A 141 2.32 13.88 6.45
CA ALA A 141 3.63 14.32 6.95
C ALA A 141 4.53 13.17 7.46
N SER A 142 3.97 12.18 8.15
CA SER A 142 4.69 11.04 8.74
C SER A 142 4.23 9.67 8.22
N GLY A 143 3.44 9.69 7.15
CA GLY A 143 2.82 8.51 6.55
C GLY A 143 1.29 8.58 6.56
N ASP A 144 0.69 7.70 5.77
CA ASP A 144 -0.75 7.52 5.59
C ASP A 144 -1.35 6.63 6.68
N LEU A 145 -1.01 6.92 7.94
CA LEU A 145 -1.28 6.04 9.10
C LEU A 145 -2.75 5.63 9.18
N ALA A 146 -3.67 6.60 9.14
CA ALA A 146 -5.09 6.34 9.32
C ALA A 146 -5.69 5.45 8.22
N PRO A 147 -5.55 5.76 6.91
CA PRO A 147 -6.05 4.89 5.87
C PRO A 147 -5.30 3.55 5.77
N LEU A 148 -3.99 3.50 6.03
CA LEU A 148 -3.26 2.23 6.05
C LEU A 148 -3.61 1.34 7.25
N ALA A 149 -4.08 1.92 8.36
CA ALA A 149 -4.64 1.15 9.46
C ALA A 149 -5.90 0.38 9.04
N HIS A 150 -6.73 0.92 8.15
CA HIS A 150 -7.87 0.18 7.60
C HIS A 150 -7.44 -0.98 6.68
N VAL A 151 -6.34 -0.83 5.94
CA VAL A 151 -5.71 -1.96 5.22
C VAL A 151 -5.23 -3.03 6.21
N ALA A 152 -4.57 -2.61 7.29
CA ALA A 152 -4.06 -3.50 8.32
C ALA A 152 -5.18 -4.23 9.10
N LEU A 153 -6.32 -3.57 9.36
CA LEU A 153 -7.50 -4.21 9.95
C LEU A 153 -7.94 -5.39 9.08
N CYS A 154 -8.05 -5.18 7.76
CA CYS A 154 -8.45 -6.25 6.85
C CYS A 154 -7.47 -7.44 6.87
N VAL A 155 -6.16 -7.18 6.94
CA VAL A 155 -5.12 -8.23 7.06
C VAL A 155 -5.35 -9.12 8.29
N ILE A 156 -5.76 -8.52 9.41
CA ILE A 156 -6.05 -9.24 10.66
C ILE A 156 -7.51 -9.72 10.77
N GLY A 157 -8.28 -9.61 9.68
CA GLY A 157 -9.69 -10.04 9.63
C GLY A 157 -10.68 -9.09 10.32
N GLU A 158 -10.25 -7.90 10.71
CA GLU A 158 -11.08 -6.86 11.31
C GLU A 158 -11.52 -5.81 10.28
N GLY A 159 -12.55 -5.02 10.62
CA GLY A 159 -13.11 -4.02 9.71
C GLY A 159 -13.90 -4.63 8.55
N GLU A 160 -13.95 -3.91 7.43
CA GLU A 160 -14.74 -4.29 6.26
C GLU A 160 -13.83 -4.42 5.03
N ALA A 161 -14.24 -5.30 4.11
CA ALA A 161 -13.64 -5.46 2.81
C ALA A 161 -14.72 -5.52 1.72
N ARG A 162 -14.38 -5.08 0.52
CA ARG A 162 -15.15 -5.29 -0.69
C ARG A 162 -14.64 -6.55 -1.39
N LEU A 163 -15.56 -7.42 -1.77
CA LEU A 163 -15.28 -8.60 -2.57
C LEU A 163 -16.41 -8.76 -3.61
N ALA A 164 -16.04 -8.90 -4.89
CA ALA A 164 -16.99 -9.02 -6.00
C ALA A 164 -18.07 -7.90 -6.03
N GLY A 165 -17.71 -6.68 -5.61
CA GLY A 165 -18.59 -5.51 -5.57
C GLY A 165 -19.35 -5.34 -4.24
N GLU A 166 -19.45 -6.37 -3.41
CA GLU A 166 -20.17 -6.35 -2.13
C GLU A 166 -19.23 -5.98 -0.97
N THR A 167 -19.70 -5.10 -0.07
CA THR A 167 -19.02 -4.81 1.19
C THR A 167 -19.47 -5.79 2.27
N MET A 168 -18.54 -6.39 3.00
CA MET A 168 -18.79 -7.36 4.06
C MET A 168 -17.68 -7.31 5.12
N PRO A 169 -17.83 -7.98 6.28
CA PRO A 169 -16.74 -8.09 7.25
C PRO A 169 -15.47 -8.68 6.62
N ALA A 170 -14.30 -8.13 6.96
CA ALA A 170 -13.04 -8.54 6.33
C ALA A 170 -12.73 -10.03 6.52
N ALA A 171 -13.00 -10.60 7.70
CA ALA A 171 -12.88 -12.03 7.95
C ALA A 171 -13.76 -12.89 7.02
N ASP A 172 -14.94 -12.41 6.64
CA ASP A 172 -15.82 -13.13 5.72
C ASP A 172 -15.27 -13.08 4.29
N ALA A 173 -14.78 -11.92 3.86
CA ALA A 173 -14.18 -11.75 2.55
C ALA A 173 -12.91 -12.62 2.38
N LEU A 174 -12.04 -12.66 3.40
CA LEU A 174 -10.86 -13.53 3.41
C LEU A 174 -11.25 -15.00 3.31
N ARG A 175 -12.17 -15.47 4.17
CA ARG A 175 -12.60 -16.89 4.19
C ARG A 175 -13.25 -17.33 2.89
N ARG A 176 -14.04 -16.46 2.24
CA ARG A 176 -14.64 -16.74 0.91
C ARG A 176 -13.59 -16.98 -0.17
N GLN A 177 -12.37 -16.47 0.00
CA GLN A 177 -11.24 -16.67 -0.90
C GLN A 177 -10.23 -17.72 -0.38
N GLY A 178 -10.60 -18.48 0.66
CA GLY A 178 -9.73 -19.49 1.26
C GLY A 178 -8.53 -18.91 2.02
N LEU A 179 -8.62 -17.64 2.42
CA LEU A 179 -7.60 -16.95 3.20
C LEU A 179 -8.01 -16.88 4.67
N GLU A 180 -7.04 -17.04 5.56
CA GLU A 180 -7.24 -16.83 6.99
C GLU A 180 -6.72 -15.45 7.40
N PRO A 181 -7.32 -14.82 8.43
CA PRO A 181 -6.76 -13.64 9.08
C PRO A 181 -5.33 -13.90 9.60
N LEU A 182 -4.43 -12.93 9.39
CA LEU A 182 -3.05 -13.06 9.84
C LEU A 182 -2.88 -12.48 11.25
N ALA A 183 -2.40 -13.27 12.20
CA ALA A 183 -1.94 -12.77 13.50
C ALA A 183 -0.61 -12.03 13.32
N LEU A 184 -0.53 -10.76 13.76
CA LEU A 184 0.66 -9.93 13.59
C LEU A 184 1.73 -10.23 14.65
N SER A 185 2.98 -10.34 14.22
CA SER A 185 4.16 -10.32 15.11
C SER A 185 4.63 -8.89 15.33
N TYR A 186 5.52 -8.68 16.32
CA TYR A 186 6.14 -7.38 16.58
C TYR A 186 6.67 -6.74 15.29
N LYS A 187 6.60 -5.40 15.25
CA LYS A 187 6.85 -4.52 14.10
C LYS A 187 5.81 -4.55 12.99
N GLU A 188 5.02 -5.61 12.81
CA GLU A 188 4.17 -5.75 11.61
C GLU A 188 2.97 -4.79 11.60
N GLY A 189 2.35 -4.52 12.74
CA GLY A 189 1.27 -3.53 12.85
C GLY A 189 1.77 -2.14 12.47
N LEU A 190 2.90 -1.72 13.05
CA LEU A 190 3.53 -0.46 12.66
C LEU A 190 4.00 -0.46 11.20
N GLY A 191 4.56 -1.58 10.71
CA GLY A 191 5.04 -1.72 9.33
C GLY A 191 3.92 -1.58 8.30
N LEU A 192 2.73 -2.11 8.60
CA LEU A 192 1.55 -1.96 7.75
C LEU A 192 1.09 -0.51 7.68
N ILE A 193 0.99 0.17 8.82
CA ILE A 193 0.42 1.52 8.83
C ILE A 193 1.41 2.62 8.44
N ASN A 194 2.71 2.39 8.61
CA ASN A 194 3.73 3.39 8.32
C ASN A 194 4.15 3.38 6.84
N GLY A 195 4.08 4.54 6.19
CA GLY A 195 4.48 4.75 4.79
C GLY A 195 3.51 5.63 4.02
N CYS A 196 3.85 5.96 2.78
CA CYS A 196 3.12 6.92 1.93
C CYS A 196 2.33 6.25 0.78
N GLN A 197 1.89 5.00 0.96
CA GLN A 197 1.30 4.22 -0.13
C GLN A 197 -0.05 4.75 -0.61
N VAL A 198 -0.82 5.44 0.25
CA VAL A 198 -2.12 6.00 -0.15
C VAL A 198 -1.90 7.21 -1.03
N MET A 199 -1.06 8.15 -0.62
CA MET A 199 -0.72 9.31 -1.45
C MET A 199 0.03 8.91 -2.72
N ALA A 200 0.96 7.94 -2.65
CA ALA A 200 1.73 7.49 -3.79
C ALA A 200 0.88 6.70 -4.79
N GLY A 201 -0.01 5.83 -4.31
CA GLY A 201 -0.93 5.06 -5.14
C GLY A 201 -1.88 5.97 -5.91
N ARG A 202 -2.56 6.86 -5.19
CA ARG A 202 -3.47 7.86 -5.81
C ARG A 202 -2.72 8.81 -6.73
N GLY A 203 -1.57 9.31 -6.28
CA GLY A 203 -0.72 10.20 -7.07
C GLY A 203 -0.25 9.56 -8.38
N THR A 204 0.04 8.26 -8.37
CA THR A 204 0.38 7.50 -9.58
C THR A 204 -0.77 7.48 -10.58
N LEU A 205 -1.99 7.17 -10.14
CA LEU A 205 -3.16 7.12 -11.01
C LEU A 205 -3.52 8.51 -11.55
N ILE A 206 -3.49 9.53 -10.70
CA ILE A 206 -3.73 10.93 -11.08
C ILE A 206 -2.68 11.40 -12.10
N LEU A 207 -1.39 11.08 -11.89
CA LEU A 207 -0.33 11.46 -12.80
C LEU A 207 -0.51 10.79 -14.17
N HIS A 208 -0.88 9.51 -14.18
CA HIS A 208 -1.17 8.79 -15.43
C HIS A 208 -2.31 9.44 -16.21
N ASP A 209 -3.41 9.79 -15.53
CA ASP A 209 -4.54 10.49 -16.15
C ASP A 209 -4.17 11.88 -16.65
N GLY A 210 -3.42 12.64 -15.85
CA GLY A 210 -2.94 13.96 -16.22
C GLY A 210 -2.05 13.92 -17.47
N TRP A 211 -1.20 12.90 -17.60
CA TRP A 211 -0.35 12.70 -18.78
C TRP A 211 -1.17 12.37 -20.03
N ASN A 212 -2.19 11.52 -19.90
CA ASN A 212 -3.09 11.20 -21.01
C ASN A 212 -3.93 12.41 -21.42
N LEU A 213 -4.45 13.17 -20.45
CA LEU A 213 -5.20 14.39 -20.70
C LEU A 213 -4.33 15.45 -21.40
N TRP A 214 -3.08 15.61 -20.96
CA TRP A 214 -2.12 16.52 -21.59
C TRP A 214 -1.87 16.14 -23.05
N LYS A 215 -1.61 14.86 -23.34
CA LYS A 215 -1.44 14.36 -24.72
C LYS A 215 -2.67 14.63 -25.59
N LEU A 216 -3.86 14.33 -25.06
CA LEU A 216 -5.12 14.57 -25.78
C LEU A 216 -5.33 16.07 -26.05
N ALA A 217 -5.03 16.94 -25.08
CA ALA A 217 -5.13 18.38 -25.26
C ALA A 217 -4.21 18.87 -26.40
N GLN A 218 -2.99 18.34 -26.50
CA GLN A 218 -2.07 18.67 -27.62
C GLN A 218 -2.61 18.20 -28.98
N ILE A 219 -3.13 16.97 -29.06
CA ILE A 219 -3.69 16.41 -30.29
C ILE A 219 -4.92 17.21 -30.75
N ILE A 220 -5.84 17.50 -29.82
CA ILE A 220 -7.04 18.29 -30.11
C ILE A 220 -6.64 19.72 -30.50
N GLY A 221 -5.70 20.32 -29.79
CA GLY A 221 -5.17 21.65 -30.12
C GLY A 221 -4.61 21.71 -31.54
N ALA A 222 -3.81 20.71 -31.94
CA ALA A 222 -3.29 20.61 -33.31
C ALA A 222 -4.41 20.47 -34.35
N ALA A 223 -5.40 19.61 -34.10
CA ALA A 223 -6.54 19.45 -35.01
C ALA A 223 -7.36 20.75 -35.16
N VAL A 224 -7.56 21.49 -34.06
CA VAL A 224 -8.25 22.78 -34.08
C VAL A 224 -7.47 23.82 -34.90
N LEU A 225 -6.15 23.89 -34.71
CA LEU A 225 -5.29 24.80 -35.47
C LEU A 225 -5.36 24.52 -36.98
N ASP A 226 -5.36 23.24 -37.37
CA ASP A 226 -5.51 22.82 -38.77
C ASP A 226 -6.88 23.23 -39.34
N VAL A 227 -7.97 22.97 -38.61
CA VAL A 227 -9.34 23.37 -39.01
C VAL A 227 -9.47 24.87 -39.23
N PHE A 228 -8.80 25.69 -38.43
CA PHE A 228 -8.82 27.15 -38.55
C PHE A 228 -7.76 27.71 -39.51
N GLY A 229 -6.91 26.86 -40.11
CA GLY A 229 -5.80 27.31 -40.96
C GLY A 229 -4.79 28.21 -40.23
N ALA A 230 -4.54 27.93 -38.95
CA ALA A 230 -3.66 28.71 -38.11
C ALA A 230 -2.18 28.57 -38.52
N SER A 231 -1.38 29.60 -38.23
CA SER A 231 0.06 29.60 -38.56
C SER A 231 0.84 28.60 -37.69
N GLU A 232 1.63 27.73 -38.32
CA GLU A 232 2.51 26.77 -37.62
C GLU A 232 3.82 27.40 -37.10
N LYS A 233 4.17 28.62 -37.55
CA LYS A 233 5.44 29.30 -37.19
C LYS A 233 5.74 29.33 -35.68
N PRO A 234 4.78 29.56 -34.77
CA PRO A 234 5.03 29.53 -33.33
C PRO A 234 5.49 28.18 -32.79
N PHE A 235 5.29 27.07 -33.51
CA PHE A 235 5.68 25.72 -33.09
C PHE A 235 7.05 25.28 -33.62
N HIS A 236 7.74 26.15 -34.37
CA HIS A 236 9.05 25.84 -34.93
C HIS A 236 10.09 25.61 -33.81
N ALA A 237 10.89 24.55 -33.91
CA ALA A 237 11.84 24.16 -32.86
C ALA A 237 12.85 25.26 -32.49
N ALA A 238 13.23 26.14 -33.44
CA ALA A 238 14.12 27.27 -33.13
C ALA A 238 13.53 28.35 -32.19
N VAL A 239 12.23 28.26 -31.86
CA VAL A 239 11.55 29.18 -30.95
C VAL A 239 11.51 28.66 -29.50
N HIS A 240 11.71 27.35 -29.27
CA HIS A 240 11.57 26.65 -27.97
C HIS A 240 12.87 26.01 -27.52
#